data_AF-A0A6M1SPQ0-F1
#
_entry.id   AF-A0A6M1SPQ0-F1
#
_cell.length_a   1.000
_cell.length_b   1.000
_cell.length_c   1.000
_cell.angle_alpha   90.00
_cell.angle_beta   90.00
_cell.angle_gamma   90.00
#
_symmetry.space_group_name_H-M   'P 1'
#
loop_
_entity.id
_entity.type
_entity.pdbx_description
1 polymer ?
#
loop_
_entity_poly.entity_id
_entity_poly.type
_entity_poly.pdbx_seq_one_letter_code
_entity_poly.pdbx_strand_id
1 'polypeptide(L)'
;DKANHNVPRIDWDKRDREYLQALRQLVTFLNANKQGPRRSRTYYLKLLGNLSTLEKNLHQMPCTSAFLVANSESVPQYQIRRLQNAYDDLRVLFDSPPRWRLLRNAGLSEERMMEPARQYLENLVDTEHEVQRCRK
;
A
#
# COMPACT_ATOMS: atom_id res chain seq x y z
N ASP A 1 37.52 -37.17 -5.55
CA ASP A 1 37.25 -35.94 -6.32
C ASP A 1 36.03 -35.20 -5.80
N LYS A 2 36.24 -34.10 -5.06
CA LYS A 2 35.15 -33.20 -4.67
C LYS A 2 34.95 -32.19 -5.79
N ALA A 3 33.89 -32.34 -6.57
CA ALA A 3 33.51 -31.38 -7.59
C ALA A 3 33.21 -30.02 -6.92
N ASN A 4 34.13 -29.07 -7.07
CA ASN A 4 33.98 -27.70 -6.62
C ASN A 4 32.83 -27.06 -7.41
N HIS A 5 31.63 -27.06 -6.83
CA HIS A 5 30.47 -26.41 -7.43
C HIS A 5 30.69 -24.91 -7.33
N ASN A 6 31.30 -24.33 -8.37
CA ASN A 6 31.50 -22.90 -8.50
C ASN A 6 30.12 -22.25 -8.72
N VAL A 7 29.42 -21.94 -7.64
CA VAL A 7 28.15 -21.21 -7.72
C VAL A 7 28.46 -19.87 -8.38
N PRO A 8 27.88 -19.56 -9.55
CA PRO A 8 28.19 -18.32 -10.23
C PRO A 8 27.87 -17.13 -9.33
N ARG A 9 28.85 -16.23 -9.20
CA ARG A 9 28.73 -15.01 -8.40
C ARG A 9 27.50 -14.22 -8.87
N ILE A 10 26.62 -13.88 -7.94
CA ILE A 10 25.41 -13.10 -8.24
C ILE A 10 25.84 -11.68 -8.66
N ASP A 11 25.37 -11.24 -9.83
CA ASP A 11 25.47 -9.86 -10.29
C ASP A 11 24.33 -9.05 -9.63
N TRP A 12 24.68 -8.38 -8.54
CA TRP A 12 23.73 -7.60 -7.76
C TRP A 12 23.24 -6.35 -8.47
N ASP A 13 24.07 -5.71 -9.31
CA ASP A 13 23.69 -4.51 -10.04
C ASP A 13 22.65 -4.84 -11.12
N LYS A 14 22.85 -5.94 -11.85
CA LYS A 14 21.85 -6.45 -12.80
C LYS A 14 20.54 -6.77 -12.08
N ARG A 15 20.63 -7.47 -10.95
CA ARG A 15 19.47 -7.91 -10.18
C ARG A 15 18.70 -6.74 -9.56
N ASP A 16 19.40 -5.69 -9.12
CA ASP A 16 18.77 -4.46 -8.62
C ASP A 16 17.95 -3.76 -9.72
N ARG A 17 18.49 -3.67 -10.94
CA ARG A 17 17.76 -3.10 -12.09
C ARG A 17 16.53 -3.93 -12.46
N GLU A 18 16.66 -5.25 -12.50
CA GLU A 18 15.56 -6.18 -12.82
C GLU A 18 14.42 -6.07 -11.78
N TYR A 19 14.75 -6.08 -10.49
CA TYR A 19 13.73 -5.95 -9.45
C TYR A 19 13.10 -4.56 -9.40
N LEU A 20 13.87 -3.50 -9.62
CA LEU A 20 13.32 -2.15 -9.73
C LEU A 20 12.29 -2.07 -10.87
N GLN A 21 12.59 -2.66 -12.04
CA GLN A 21 11.67 -2.69 -13.16
C GLN A 21 10.39 -3.48 -12.82
N ALA A 22 10.53 -4.67 -12.23
CA ALA A 22 9.39 -5.48 -11.81
C ALA A 22 8.51 -4.74 -10.79
N LEU A 23 9.11 -4.06 -9.81
CA LEU A 23 8.40 -3.27 -8.80
C LEU A 23 7.63 -2.09 -9.41
N ARG A 24 8.20 -1.40 -10.40
CA ARG A 24 7.51 -0.33 -11.14
C ARG A 24 6.26 -0.84 -11.86
N GLN A 25 6.37 -2.01 -12.50
CA GLN A 25 5.23 -2.66 -13.14
C GLN A 25 4.17 -3.08 -12.12
N LEU A 26 4.58 -3.65 -10.98
CA LEU A 26 3.67 -4.01 -9.89
C LEU A 26 2.92 -2.80 -9.34
N VAL A 27 3.59 -1.67 -9.10
CA VAL A 27 2.91 -0.45 -8.64
C VAL A 27 1.91 0.06 -9.66
N THR A 28 2.25 0.02 -10.95
CA THR A 28 1.31 0.39 -12.03
C THR A 28 0.06 -0.49 -11.99
N PHE A 29 0.23 -1.81 -11.87
CA PHE A 29 -0.86 -2.76 -11.76
C PHE A 29 -1.72 -2.53 -10.50
N LEU A 30 -1.06 -2.38 -9.34
CA LEU A 30 -1.74 -2.12 -8.09
C LEU A 30 -2.48 -0.77 -8.11
N ASN A 31 -1.97 0.24 -8.80
CA ASN A 31 -2.68 1.53 -8.90
C ASN A 31 -3.94 1.46 -9.77
N ALA A 32 -4.03 0.50 -10.70
CA ALA A 32 -5.25 0.26 -11.47
C ALA A 32 -6.40 -0.29 -10.61
N ASN A 33 -6.10 -1.03 -9.54
CA ASN A 33 -7.09 -1.47 -8.56
C ASN A 33 -6.62 -1.15 -7.13
N LYS A 34 -7.18 -0.09 -6.56
CA LYS A 34 -6.85 0.37 -5.21
C LYS A 34 -7.32 -0.56 -4.09
N GLN A 35 -8.05 -1.63 -4.38
CA GLN A 35 -8.48 -2.59 -3.38
C GLN A 35 -7.36 -3.56 -2.97
N GLY A 36 -7.64 -4.37 -1.96
CA GLY A 36 -6.74 -5.42 -1.49
C GLY A 36 -5.81 -5.00 -0.34
N PRO A 37 -4.88 -5.90 0.03
CA PRO A 37 -4.12 -5.82 1.27
C PRO A 37 -3.19 -4.60 1.33
N ARG A 38 -2.60 -4.36 2.50
CA ARG A 38 -1.56 -3.34 2.68
C ARG A 38 -0.37 -3.63 1.78
N ARG A 39 0.05 -2.63 1.03
CA ARG A 39 1.22 -2.66 0.14
C ARG A 39 2.49 -2.42 0.94
N SER A 40 2.79 -3.30 1.89
CA SER A 40 4.00 -3.20 2.73
C SER A 40 5.25 -3.64 1.96
N ARG A 41 6.43 -3.35 2.52
CA ARG A 41 7.71 -3.86 2.01
C ARG A 41 7.66 -5.37 1.80
N THR A 42 7.23 -6.10 2.82
CA THR A 42 7.08 -7.56 2.78
C THR A 42 6.09 -8.01 1.70
N TYR A 43 5.00 -7.27 1.48
CA TYR A 43 4.03 -7.58 0.42
C TYR A 43 4.68 -7.50 -0.96
N TYR A 44 5.37 -6.41 -1.28
CA TYR A 44 6.11 -6.28 -2.54
C TYR A 44 7.16 -7.38 -2.71
N LEU A 45 7.94 -7.67 -1.67
CA LEU A 45 8.96 -8.71 -1.74
C LEU A 45 8.38 -10.13 -1.92
N LYS A 46 7.19 -10.40 -1.39
CA LYS A 46 6.45 -11.64 -1.66
C LYS A 46 6.03 -11.73 -3.13
N LEU A 47 5.56 -10.63 -3.73
CA LEU A 47 5.20 -10.57 -5.15
C LEU A 47 6.40 -10.80 -6.08
N LEU A 48 7.62 -10.48 -5.64
CA LEU A 48 8.86 -10.79 -6.39
C LEU A 48 9.32 -12.27 -6.28
N GLY A 49 8.65 -13.10 -5.47
CA GLY A 49 8.82 -14.55 -5.46
C GLY A 49 9.96 -15.13 -4.62
N ASN A 50 10.81 -14.32 -3.97
CA ASN A 50 11.96 -14.82 -3.18
C ASN A 50 12.23 -14.01 -1.89
N LEU A 51 11.20 -13.85 -1.05
CA LEU A 51 11.22 -12.98 0.14
C LEU A 51 12.48 -13.11 1.01
N SER A 52 12.83 -14.33 1.45
CA SER A 52 13.93 -14.54 2.41
C SER A 52 15.30 -14.17 1.84
N THR A 53 15.56 -14.51 0.57
CA THR A 53 16.80 -14.16 -0.13
C THR A 53 16.85 -12.67 -0.42
N LEU A 54 15.71 -12.07 -0.78
CA LEU A 54 15.64 -10.63 -1.05
C LEU A 54 15.91 -9.82 0.20
N GLU A 55 15.21 -10.11 1.31
CA GLU A 55 15.35 -9.35 2.55
C GLU A 55 16.79 -9.30 3.04
N LYS A 56 17.50 -10.44 3.01
CA LYS A 56 18.90 -10.53 3.45
C LYS A 56 19.88 -9.73 2.56
N ASN A 57 19.56 -9.56 1.29
CA ASN A 57 20.47 -8.98 0.30
C ASN A 57 20.07 -7.60 -0.20
N LEU A 58 19.02 -6.98 0.36
CA LEU A 58 18.57 -5.63 -0.06
C LEU A 58 19.62 -4.54 0.11
N HIS A 59 20.61 -4.73 0.99
CA HIS A 59 21.75 -3.81 1.13
C HIS A 59 22.65 -3.78 -0.13
N GLN A 60 22.62 -4.83 -0.96
CA GLN A 60 23.33 -4.90 -2.24
C GLN A 60 22.48 -4.37 -3.42
N MET A 61 21.24 -3.96 -3.16
CA MET A 61 20.27 -3.52 -4.16
C MET A 61 19.69 -2.15 -3.75
N PRO A 62 20.51 -1.08 -3.76
CA PRO A 62 20.13 0.22 -3.22
C PRO A 62 18.92 0.83 -3.93
N CYS A 63 18.76 0.65 -5.24
CA CYS A 63 17.63 1.23 -5.97
C CYS A 63 16.32 0.53 -5.60
N THR A 64 16.31 -0.80 -5.52
CA THR A 64 15.18 -1.61 -5.04
C THR A 64 14.84 -1.25 -3.59
N SER A 65 15.84 -1.11 -2.73
CA SER A 65 15.62 -0.75 -1.33
C SER A 65 14.98 0.64 -1.20
N ALA A 66 15.50 1.64 -1.91
CA ALA A 66 14.95 3.00 -1.93
C ALA A 66 13.51 3.01 -2.48
N PHE A 67 13.25 2.25 -3.55
CA PHE A 67 11.90 2.11 -4.09
C PHE A 67 10.92 1.57 -3.05
N LEU A 68 11.30 0.50 -2.34
CA LEU A 68 10.46 -0.10 -1.31
C LEU A 68 10.18 0.87 -0.17
N VAL A 69 11.15 1.68 0.25
CA VAL A 69 10.93 2.72 1.27
C VAL A 69 9.92 3.75 0.80
N ALA A 70 10.04 4.22 -0.45
CA ALA A 70 9.16 5.26 -0.99
C ALA A 70 7.73 4.79 -1.30
N ASN A 71 7.54 3.50 -1.62
CA ASN A 71 6.25 2.98 -2.11
C ASN A 71 5.51 2.08 -1.12
N SER A 72 6.13 1.76 0.03
CA SER A 72 5.49 0.91 1.05
C SER A 72 4.52 1.70 1.91
N GLU A 73 3.33 1.13 2.10
CA GLU A 73 2.33 1.69 2.98
C GLU A 73 2.65 1.44 4.47
N SER A 74 2.67 2.51 5.24
CA SER A 74 2.46 2.46 6.69
C SER A 74 1.04 1.99 7.03
N VAL A 75 0.82 1.61 8.29
CA VAL A 75 -0.52 1.25 8.78
C VAL A 75 -1.54 2.39 8.57
N PRO A 76 -1.29 3.65 8.98
CA PRO A 76 -2.25 4.73 8.76
C PRO A 76 -2.52 4.99 7.27
N GLN A 77 -1.50 4.98 6.41
CA GLN A 77 -1.70 5.14 4.95
C GLN A 77 -2.63 4.06 4.37
N TYR A 78 -2.48 2.81 4.82
CA TYR A 78 -3.40 1.74 4.41
C TYR A 78 -4.83 1.93 4.93
N GLN A 79 -4.99 2.41 6.17
CA GLN A 79 -6.30 2.73 6.71
C GLN A 79 -6.96 3.87 5.92
N ILE A 80 -6.22 4.93 5.58
CA ILE A 80 -6.67 6.05 4.74
C ILE A 80 -7.11 5.56 3.36
N ARG A 81 -6.31 4.74 2.67
CA ARG A 81 -6.71 4.18 1.36
C ARG A 81 -8.02 3.41 1.45
N ARG A 82 -8.22 2.62 2.50
CA ARG A 82 -9.47 1.86 2.69
C ARG A 82 -10.67 2.76 2.98
N LEU A 83 -10.49 3.82 3.77
CA LEU A 83 -11.51 4.84 3.97
C LEU A 83 -11.88 5.51 2.65
N GLN A 84 -10.89 5.90 1.86
CA GLN A 84 -11.11 6.55 0.57
C GLN A 84 -11.86 5.65 -0.41
N ASN A 85 -11.43 4.39 -0.58
CA ASN A 85 -12.14 3.43 -1.44
C ASN A 85 -13.60 3.24 -0.98
N ALA A 86 -13.82 3.03 0.33
CA ALA A 86 -15.16 2.82 0.87
C ALA A 86 -16.06 4.05 0.71
N TYR A 87 -15.49 5.25 0.81
CA TYR A 87 -16.19 6.50 0.60
C TYR A 87 -16.58 6.67 -0.88
N ASP A 88 -15.63 6.48 -1.80
CA ASP A 88 -15.88 6.53 -3.24
C ASP A 88 -16.99 5.55 -3.67
N ASP A 89 -16.97 4.32 -3.14
CA ASP A 89 -17.99 3.31 -3.39
C ASP A 89 -19.38 3.73 -2.85
N LEU A 90 -19.42 4.36 -1.67
CA LEU A 90 -20.67 4.75 -1.02
C LEU A 90 -21.30 6.02 -1.61
N ARG A 91 -20.50 6.92 -2.18
CA ARG A 91 -21.01 8.15 -2.81
C ARG A 91 -21.89 7.91 -4.03
N VAL A 92 -21.84 6.71 -4.62
CA VAL A 92 -22.76 6.30 -5.69
C VAL A 92 -24.20 6.12 -5.15
N LEU A 93 -24.35 5.85 -3.85
CA LEU A 93 -25.61 5.50 -3.21
C LEU A 93 -26.11 6.55 -2.22
N PHE A 94 -25.21 7.36 -1.66
CA PHE A 94 -25.50 8.35 -0.63
C PHE A 94 -24.85 9.69 -1.00
N ASP A 95 -25.62 10.78 -0.93
CA ASP A 95 -25.06 12.13 -1.03
C ASP A 95 -24.03 12.41 0.07
N SER A 96 -24.25 11.82 1.25
CA SER A 96 -23.32 11.79 2.36
C SER A 96 -23.35 10.42 3.05
N PRO A 97 -22.29 9.60 2.90
CA PRO A 97 -22.21 8.29 3.54
C PRO A 97 -22.14 8.41 5.08
N PRO A 98 -23.03 7.74 5.84
CA PRO A 98 -22.96 7.80 7.30
C PRO A 98 -21.69 7.11 7.82
N ARG A 99 -21.03 7.72 8.81
CA ARG A 99 -19.74 7.29 9.38
C ARG A 99 -19.65 5.80 9.69
N TRP A 100 -20.66 5.24 10.36
CA TRP A 100 -20.65 3.81 10.75
C TRP A 100 -20.61 2.88 9.52
N ARG A 101 -21.26 3.28 8.41
CA ARG A 101 -21.30 2.51 7.17
C ARG A 101 -19.98 2.63 6.42
N LEU A 102 -19.39 3.82 6.42
CA LEU A 102 -18.04 4.05 5.89
C LEU A 102 -17.00 3.17 6.59
N LEU A 103 -16.99 3.17 7.93
CA LEU A 103 -16.08 2.32 8.72
C LEU A 103 -16.28 0.82 8.43
N ARG A 104 -17.54 0.38 8.37
CA ARG A 104 -17.90 -1.00 8.07
C ARG A 104 -17.41 -1.42 6.68
N ASN A 105 -17.65 -0.60 5.66
CA ASN A 105 -17.21 -0.87 4.29
C ASN A 105 -15.68 -0.83 4.16
N ALA A 106 -14.99 0.04 4.90
CA ALA A 106 -13.53 0.09 4.94
C ALA A 106 -12.91 -1.09 5.74
N GLY A 107 -13.71 -1.87 6.46
CA GLY A 107 -13.25 -2.93 7.35
C GLY A 107 -12.35 -2.39 8.46
N LEU A 108 -12.75 -1.26 9.06
CA LEU A 108 -12.01 -0.56 10.11
C LEU A 108 -12.82 -0.53 11.40
N SER A 109 -12.11 -0.57 12.53
CA SER A 109 -12.66 -0.30 13.85
C SER A 109 -12.07 1.00 14.37
N GLU A 110 -12.83 1.75 15.17
CA GLU A 110 -12.35 3.03 15.73
C GLU A 110 -11.22 2.82 16.75
N GLU A 111 -11.28 1.72 17.52
CA GLU A 111 -10.31 1.40 18.57
C GLU A 111 -8.92 1.09 18.00
N ARG A 112 -8.86 0.55 16.78
CA ARG A 112 -7.61 0.18 16.09
C ARG A 112 -7.20 1.23 15.04
N MET A 113 -7.94 2.32 14.94
CA MET A 113 -7.65 3.39 13.98
C MET A 113 -6.47 4.23 14.48
N MET A 114 -5.47 4.40 13.61
CA MET A 114 -4.33 5.27 13.87
C MET A 114 -4.75 6.73 13.73
N GLU A 115 -4.13 7.60 14.51
CA GLU A 115 -4.48 9.03 14.57
C GLU A 115 -4.54 9.73 13.20
N PRO A 116 -3.59 9.55 12.25
CA PRO A 116 -3.72 10.18 10.94
C PRO A 116 -4.94 9.71 10.14
N ALA A 117 -5.35 8.45 10.31
CA ALA A 117 -6.55 7.92 9.65
C ALA A 117 -7.83 8.42 10.32
N ARG A 118 -7.80 8.65 11.64
CA ARG A 118 -8.89 9.24 12.41
C ARG A 118 -9.16 10.68 11.97
N GLN A 119 -8.11 11.49 11.89
CA GLN A 119 -8.20 12.88 11.39
C GLN A 119 -8.72 12.93 9.95
N TYR A 120 -8.24 12.02 9.09
CA TYR A 120 -8.73 11.91 7.72
C TYR A 120 -10.24 11.58 7.67
N LEU A 121 -10.71 10.66 8.52
CA LEU A 121 -12.13 10.31 8.63
C LEU A 121 -12.99 11.48 9.12
N GLU A 122 -12.51 12.26 10.10
CA GLU A 122 -13.22 13.44 10.62
C GLU A 122 -13.37 14.50 9.52
N ASN A 123 -12.28 14.84 8.83
CA ASN A 123 -12.31 15.80 7.73
C ASN A 123 -13.24 15.39 6.59
N LEU A 124 -13.31 14.10 6.27
CA LEU A 124 -14.22 13.57 5.25
C LEU A 124 -15.69 13.85 5.59
N VAL A 125 -16.07 13.68 6.85
CA VAL A 125 -17.45 13.87 7.33
C VAL A 125 -17.78 15.37 7.46
N ASP A 126 -16.82 16.18 7.92
CA ASP A 126 -17.03 17.62 8.12
C ASP A 126 -17.15 18.39 6.81
N THR A 127 -16.37 18.01 5.78
CA THR A 127 -16.46 18.62 4.45
C THR A 127 -17.86 18.43 3.84
N GLU A 128 -18.53 17.31 4.12
CA GLU A 128 -19.89 17.06 3.64
C GLU A 128 -20.95 17.88 4.39
N HIS A 129 -20.76 18.08 5.70
CA HIS A 129 -21.63 18.94 6.50
C HIS A 129 -21.61 20.41 6.04
N GLU A 130 -20.49 20.90 5.52
CA GLU A 130 -20.41 22.25 4.93
C GLU A 130 -21.09 22.31 3.55
N VAL A 131 -20.87 21.32 2.68
CA VAL A 131 -21.50 21.28 1.34
C VAL A 131 -23.02 21.16 1.44
N GLN A 132 -23.55 20.42 2.41
CA GLN A 132 -24.99 20.33 2.63
C GLN A 132 -25.60 21.59 3.25
N ARG A 133 -24.83 22.36 4.04
CA ARG A 133 -25.27 23.67 4.56
C ARG A 133 -25.35 24.73 3.47
N CYS A 134 -24.46 24.70 2.48
CA CYS A 134 -24.50 25.65 1.35
C CYS A 134 -25.54 25.30 0.26
N ARG A 135 -26.13 24.10 0.28
CA ARG A 135 -27.18 23.65 -0.66
C ARG A 135 -28.61 23.89 -0.15
N LYS A 136 -28.77 24.30 1.10
CA LYS A 136 -30.05 24.72 1.71
C LYS A 136 -30.16 26.24 1.67
#